data_AF-M7T7W8-F1
#
_entry.id   AF-M7T7W8-F1
#
_cell.length_a   1.000
_cell.length_b   1.000
_cell.length_c   1.000
_cell.angle_alpha   90.00
_cell.angle_beta   90.00
_cell.angle_gamma   90.00
#
_symmetry.space_group_name_H-M   'P 1'
#
loop_
_entity.id
_entity.type
_entity.pdbx_description
1 polymer ?
#
loop_
_entity_poly.entity_id
_entity_poly.type
_entity_poly.pdbx_seq_one_letter_code
_entity_poly.pdbx_strand_id
1 'polypeptide(L)'
;MLWHDNLSLDNIFVDRDFVLTGILDWECVSCLPLPQACHLPAFLQMRGTTDTELPHTEPTEYSYIDDNFRLPPLTSFYRDVRQYQISACRRIFLEEMETLSPEWLETYRRSADQRDFEAAVQNCDNEFAYERVERWVDAMEEDGKAPGDISPRLHEKLFSD
;
A
#
# COMPACT_ATOMS: atom_id res chain seq x y z
N MET A 1 19.83 -3.29 -3.06
CA MET A 1 19.61 -1.86 -2.73
C MET A 1 19.52 -1.74 -1.22
N LEU A 2 19.99 -0.63 -0.63
CA LEU A 2 19.74 -0.38 0.81
C LEU A 2 18.26 -0.08 0.98
N TRP A 3 17.57 -0.84 1.82
CA TRP A 3 16.12 -0.78 1.96
C TRP A 3 15.71 -0.70 3.41
N HIS A 4 14.87 0.28 3.75
CA HIS A 4 14.25 0.39 5.06
C HIS A 4 12.98 -0.47 5.07
N ASP A 5 13.01 -1.57 5.82
CA ASP A 5 11.94 -2.56 5.90
C ASP A 5 10.66 -2.03 6.56
N ASN A 6 10.79 -1.14 7.56
CA ASN A 6 9.66 -0.53 8.26
C ASN A 6 9.57 1.00 8.12
N LEU A 7 9.56 1.53 6.89
CA LEU A 7 9.39 2.98 6.68
C LEU A 7 7.93 3.39 6.88
N SER A 8 7.53 3.57 8.14
CA SER A 8 6.21 4.00 8.60
C SER A 8 6.23 5.45 9.10
N LEU A 9 5.05 6.04 9.36
CA LEU A 9 4.97 7.40 9.92
C LEU A 9 5.58 7.51 11.33
N ASP A 10 5.62 6.40 12.08
CA ASP A 10 6.21 6.36 13.42
C ASP A 10 7.76 6.43 13.39
N ASN A 11 8.34 6.11 12.23
CA ASN A 11 9.79 6.06 12.00
C ASN A 11 10.32 7.29 11.24
N ILE A 12 9.49 8.32 11.00
CA ILE A 12 9.86 9.53 10.26
C ILE A 12 9.73 10.75 11.17
N PHE A 13 10.80 11.53 11.30
CA PHE A 13 10.77 12.84 11.95
C PHE A 13 10.75 13.98 10.96
N VAL A 14 9.84 14.92 11.20
CA VAL A 14 9.75 16.20 10.52
C VAL A 14 9.87 17.34 11.54
N ASP A 15 10.46 18.46 11.16
CA ASP A 15 10.45 19.66 11.98
C ASP A 15 9.14 20.45 11.86
N ARG A 16 9.11 21.65 12.44
CA ARG A 16 7.93 22.54 12.42
C ARG A 16 7.60 23.09 11.04
N ASP A 17 8.56 23.05 10.11
CA ASP A 17 8.42 23.51 8.74
C ASP A 17 8.15 22.33 7.78
N PHE A 18 7.82 21.15 8.33
CA PHE A 18 7.58 19.89 7.62
C PHE A 18 8.79 19.37 6.83
N VAL A 19 10.01 19.76 7.23
CA VAL A 19 11.24 19.28 6.62
C VAL A 19 11.64 17.96 7.29
N LEU A 20 11.96 16.95 6.48
CA LEU A 20 12.49 15.66 6.95
C LEU A 20 13.80 15.89 7.73
N THR A 21 13.80 15.52 9.01
CA THR A 21 14.96 15.70 9.91
C THR A 21 15.63 14.39 10.29
N GLY A 22 14.92 13.26 10.19
CA GLY A 22 15.48 11.97 10.51
C GLY A 22 14.56 10.81 10.14
N ILE A 23 15.18 9.66 9.90
CA ILE A 23 14.51 8.37 9.77
C ILE A 23 15.08 7.49 10.88
N LEU A 24 14.21 6.91 11.70
CA LEU A 24 14.57 6.02 12.81
C LEU A 24 14.57 4.56 12.37
N ASP A 25 14.83 3.65 13.31
CA ASP A 25 14.55 2.21 13.14
C ASP A 25 15.31 1.56 11.98
N TRP A 26 16.57 1.97 11.79
CA TRP A 26 17.50 1.33 10.84
C TRP A 26 18.07 -0.01 11.35
N GLU A 27 17.52 -0.56 12.43
CA GLU A 27 17.83 -1.94 12.81
C GLU A 27 17.25 -2.89 11.76
N CYS A 28 17.93 -4.02 11.49
CA CYS A 28 17.50 -5.02 10.50
C CYS A 28 17.47 -4.60 9.00
N VAL A 29 18.07 -3.45 8.66
CA VAL A 29 18.20 -3.00 7.26
C VAL A 29 18.92 -4.04 6.41
N SER A 30 18.22 -4.49 5.37
CA SER A 30 18.67 -5.58 4.51
C SER A 30 19.07 -5.06 3.13
N CYS A 31 20.11 -5.67 2.55
CA CYS A 31 20.38 -5.52 1.13
C CYS A 31 19.44 -6.45 0.36
N LEU A 32 18.30 -5.92 -0.09
CA LEU A 32 17.33 -6.72 -0.84
C LEU A 32 17.64 -6.74 -2.34
N PRO A 33 17.32 -7.86 -3.03
CA PRO A 33 17.10 -7.90 -4.47
C PRO A 33 16.24 -6.74 -4.96
N LEU A 34 16.52 -6.25 -6.17
CA LEU A 34 15.86 -5.07 -6.72
C LEU A 34 14.31 -5.15 -6.70
N PRO A 35 13.66 -6.27 -7.08
CA PRO A 35 12.20 -6.36 -7.04
C PRO A 35 11.60 -6.14 -5.64
N GLN A 36 12.25 -6.68 -4.60
CA GLN A 36 11.84 -6.58 -3.20
C GLN A 36 12.12 -5.21 -2.61
N ALA A 37 13.14 -4.55 -3.13
CA ALA A 37 13.48 -3.18 -2.77
C ALA A 37 12.67 -2.15 -3.59
N CYS A 38 11.87 -2.55 -4.56
CA CYS A 38 11.04 -1.65 -5.35
C CYS A 38 9.58 -1.74 -4.90
N HIS A 39 9.33 -1.58 -3.60
CA HIS A 39 7.98 -1.60 -3.01
C HIS A 39 7.55 -0.21 -2.56
N LEU A 40 6.24 0.01 -2.40
CA LEU A 40 5.80 1.26 -1.77
C LEU A 40 6.25 1.28 -0.29
N PRO A 41 6.74 2.42 0.23
CA PRO A 41 6.91 2.62 1.67
C PRO A 41 5.66 2.23 2.46
N ALA A 42 5.82 1.71 3.67
CA ALA A 42 4.71 1.18 4.47
C ALA A 42 3.60 2.22 4.70
N PHE A 43 3.94 3.48 4.93
CA PHE A 43 2.93 4.55 5.10
C PHE A 43 2.14 4.89 3.81
N LEU A 44 2.61 4.44 2.64
CA LEU A 44 1.89 4.54 1.37
C LEU A 44 1.14 3.26 1.03
N GLN A 45 1.22 2.20 1.82
CA GLN A 45 0.48 0.96 1.56
C GLN A 45 -0.97 1.12 2.02
N MET A 46 -1.93 0.83 1.12
CA MET A 46 -3.36 1.01 1.37
C MET A 46 -4.13 -0.22 0.90
N ARG A 47 -4.96 -0.75 1.80
CA ARG A 47 -5.68 -1.99 1.56
C ARG A 47 -6.75 -1.87 0.48
N GLY A 48 -6.78 -2.86 -0.42
CA GLY A 48 -7.92 -3.12 -1.30
C GLY A 48 -8.14 -2.07 -2.39
N THR A 49 -7.12 -1.26 -2.69
CA THR A 49 -7.21 -0.27 -3.77
C THR A 49 -6.02 -0.44 -4.69
N THR A 50 -6.34 -0.82 -5.93
CA THR A 50 -5.35 -0.83 -7.01
C THR A 50 -4.88 0.60 -7.27
N ASP A 51 -3.67 0.77 -7.83
CA ASP A 51 -3.17 2.10 -8.20
C ASP A 51 -4.10 2.84 -9.17
N THR A 52 -4.98 2.12 -9.88
CA THR A 52 -6.00 2.65 -10.79
C THR A 52 -7.32 3.08 -10.14
N GLU A 53 -7.59 2.65 -8.91
CA GLU A 53 -8.86 2.91 -8.20
C GLU A 53 -8.70 3.94 -7.06
N LEU A 54 -7.55 4.62 -7.02
CA LEU A 54 -7.25 5.60 -5.99
C LEU A 54 -8.26 6.77 -6.01
N PRO A 55 -8.86 7.16 -4.87
CA PRO A 55 -9.73 8.33 -4.80
C PRO A 55 -9.03 9.59 -5.33
N HIS A 56 -9.65 10.22 -6.34
CA HIS A 56 -9.15 11.46 -6.95
C HIS A 56 -9.84 12.72 -6.41
N THR A 57 -10.96 12.55 -5.71
CA THR A 57 -11.76 13.66 -5.18
C THR A 57 -11.66 13.66 -3.67
N GLU A 58 -11.32 14.81 -3.10
CA GLU A 58 -11.28 15.00 -1.65
C GLU A 58 -12.70 14.82 -1.07
N PRO A 59 -12.88 13.92 -0.09
CA PRO A 59 -14.14 13.80 0.63
C PRO A 59 -14.49 15.12 1.31
N THR A 60 -15.74 15.57 1.17
CA THR A 60 -16.22 16.78 1.86
C THR A 60 -17.24 16.38 2.92
N GLU A 61 -17.30 17.08 4.05
CA GLU A 61 -18.31 16.77 5.07
C GLU A 61 -19.74 16.74 4.48
N TYR A 62 -20.03 17.64 3.53
CA TYR A 62 -21.30 17.72 2.82
C TYR A 62 -21.70 16.43 2.09
N SER A 63 -20.74 15.65 1.56
CA SER A 63 -21.06 14.39 0.86
C SER A 63 -21.44 13.25 1.81
N TYR A 64 -21.28 13.44 3.12
CA TYR A 64 -21.56 12.46 4.15
C TYR A 64 -22.78 12.81 4.99
N ILE A 65 -23.16 14.10 5.03
CA ILE A 65 -24.34 14.55 5.76
C ILE A 65 -25.60 13.82 5.26
N ASP A 66 -26.31 13.17 6.18
CA ASP A 66 -27.60 12.53 5.89
C ASP A 66 -28.73 13.55 5.72
N ASP A 67 -29.92 13.08 5.31
CA ASP A 67 -31.11 13.92 5.16
C ASP A 67 -31.54 14.63 6.47
N ASN A 68 -31.00 14.23 7.62
CA ASN A 68 -31.25 14.83 8.93
C ASN A 68 -30.13 15.80 9.37
N PHE A 69 -29.23 16.18 8.46
CA PHE A 69 -28.10 17.06 8.72
C PHE A 69 -27.08 16.49 9.73
N ARG A 70 -26.95 15.17 9.80
CA ARG A 70 -26.00 14.49 10.69
C ARG A 70 -24.87 13.86 9.87
N LEU A 71 -23.65 14.06 10.37
CA LEU A 71 -22.51 13.28 9.88
C LEU A 71 -22.69 11.81 10.28
N PRO A 72 -22.30 10.86 9.41
CA PRO A 72 -22.25 9.44 9.72
C PRO A 72 -21.22 9.21 10.83
N PRO A 73 -21.12 8.00 11.39
CA PRO A 73 -20.11 7.70 12.39
C PRO A 73 -18.76 8.26 11.94
N LEU A 74 -18.11 9.04 12.83
CA LEU A 74 -16.86 9.77 12.55
C LEU A 74 -15.83 8.89 11.79
N THR A 75 -15.87 7.59 12.00
CA THR A 75 -15.02 6.59 11.38
C THR A 75 -15.08 6.55 9.84
N SER A 76 -16.21 6.80 9.17
CA SER A 76 -16.26 6.66 7.70
C SER A 76 -15.65 7.85 6.97
N PHE A 77 -16.00 9.09 7.36
CA PHE A 77 -15.44 10.30 6.74
C PHE A 77 -13.92 10.35 6.92
N TYR A 78 -13.41 10.17 8.15
CA TYR A 78 -11.96 10.23 8.38
C TYR A 78 -11.20 9.08 7.71
N ARG A 79 -11.79 7.89 7.60
CA ARG A 79 -11.21 6.79 6.82
C ARG A 79 -11.07 7.20 5.36
N ASP A 80 -12.12 7.73 4.75
CA ASP A 80 -12.12 8.06 3.33
C ASP A 80 -11.19 9.26 3.05
N VAL A 81 -11.11 10.23 3.97
CA VAL A 81 -10.11 11.33 3.92
C VAL A 81 -8.70 10.77 4.00
N ARG A 82 -8.42 9.83 4.92
CA ARG A 82 -7.11 9.19 5.02
C ARG A 82 -6.75 8.43 3.74
N GLN A 83 -7.72 7.71 3.16
CA GLN A 83 -7.53 7.02 1.89
C GLN A 83 -7.18 8.01 0.77
N TYR A 84 -7.92 9.12 0.66
CA TYR A 84 -7.63 10.19 -0.29
C TYR A 84 -6.22 10.79 -0.10
N GLN A 85 -5.81 11.06 1.13
CA GLN A 85 -4.48 11.61 1.42
C GLN A 85 -3.36 10.63 1.03
N ILE A 86 -3.50 9.34 1.35
CA ILE A 86 -2.52 8.31 0.96
C ILE A 86 -2.48 8.19 -0.57
N SER A 87 -3.64 8.22 -1.24
CA SER A 87 -3.73 8.22 -2.71
C SER A 87 -3.03 9.42 -3.34
N ALA A 88 -3.22 10.62 -2.79
CA ALA A 88 -2.54 11.82 -3.26
C ALA A 88 -1.02 11.72 -3.08
N CYS A 89 -0.56 11.23 -1.92
CA CYS A 89 0.86 11.01 -1.64
C CYS A 89 1.47 9.93 -2.54
N ARG A 90 0.76 8.81 -2.78
CA ARG A 90 1.19 7.76 -3.73
C ARG A 90 1.41 8.32 -5.12
N ARG A 91 0.48 9.14 -5.61
CA ARG A 91 0.59 9.74 -6.94
C ARG A 91 1.83 10.62 -7.04
N ILE A 92 2.04 11.51 -6.07
CA ILE A 92 3.24 12.35 -6.00
C ILE A 92 4.50 11.46 -5.95
N PHE A 93 4.51 10.44 -5.10
CA PHE A 93 5.64 9.52 -4.99
C PHE A 93 5.95 8.83 -6.32
N LEU A 94 4.95 8.30 -7.02
CA LEU A 94 5.15 7.63 -8.30
C LEU A 94 5.60 8.60 -9.41
N GLU A 95 5.06 9.83 -9.44
CA GLU A 95 5.49 10.91 -10.35
C GLU A 95 6.97 11.31 -10.10
N GLU A 96 7.36 11.45 -8.83
CA GLU A 96 8.74 11.73 -8.43
C GLU A 96 9.67 10.56 -8.76
N MET A 97 9.26 9.31 -8.48
CA MET A 97 10.06 8.13 -8.81
C MET A 97 10.22 7.93 -10.31
N GLU A 98 9.24 8.29 -11.13
CA GLU A 98 9.36 8.31 -12.58
C GLU A 98 10.48 9.27 -13.04
N THR A 99 10.63 10.41 -12.35
CA THR A 99 11.65 11.42 -12.67
C THR A 99 13.02 11.06 -12.12
N LEU A 100 13.08 10.65 -10.85
CA LEU A 100 14.33 10.41 -10.11
C LEU A 100 14.95 9.05 -10.43
N SER A 101 14.13 8.01 -10.65
CA SER A 101 14.59 6.65 -10.86
C SER A 101 13.59 5.83 -11.69
N PRO A 102 13.51 6.05 -13.01
CA PRO A 102 12.58 5.33 -13.90
C PRO A 102 12.66 3.81 -13.78
N GLU A 103 13.87 3.26 -13.57
CA GLU A 103 14.11 1.81 -13.41
C GLU A 103 13.43 1.24 -12.16
N TRP A 104 13.26 2.06 -11.12
CA TRP A 104 12.53 1.68 -9.91
C TRP A 104 11.05 1.48 -10.25
N LEU A 105 10.46 2.41 -11.01
CA LEU A 105 9.06 2.37 -11.40
C LEU A 105 8.77 1.24 -12.39
N GLU A 106 9.68 1.01 -13.33
CA GLU A 106 9.64 -0.16 -14.23
C GLU A 106 9.66 -1.47 -13.42
N THR A 107 10.59 -1.57 -12.46
CA THR A 107 10.69 -2.76 -11.61
C THR A 107 9.44 -2.95 -10.77
N TYR A 108 8.93 -1.89 -10.12
CA TYR A 108 7.70 -1.91 -9.34
C TYR A 108 6.51 -2.41 -10.18
N ARG A 109 6.34 -1.93 -11.42
CA ARG A 109 5.24 -2.39 -12.29
C ARG A 109 5.41 -3.84 -12.71
N ARG A 110 6.63 -4.27 -13.04
CA ARG A 110 6.91 -5.63 -13.52
C ARG A 110 6.87 -6.69 -12.41
N SER A 111 7.17 -6.35 -11.17
CA SER A 111 7.28 -7.31 -10.06
C SER A 111 5.97 -7.56 -9.30
N ALA A 112 4.80 -7.17 -9.85
CA ALA A 112 3.52 -7.33 -9.17
C ALA A 112 3.19 -8.77 -8.77
N ASP A 113 3.43 -9.75 -9.66
CA ASP A 113 3.19 -11.17 -9.37
C ASP A 113 4.15 -11.69 -8.28
N GLN A 114 5.40 -11.20 -8.28
CA GLN A 114 6.38 -11.55 -7.25
C GLN A 114 5.96 -10.99 -5.88
N ARG A 115 5.34 -9.80 -5.84
CA ARG A 115 4.78 -9.23 -4.61
C ARG A 115 3.63 -10.04 -4.07
N ASP A 116 2.74 -10.55 -4.92
CA ASP A 116 1.67 -11.44 -4.47
C ASP A 116 2.23 -12.70 -3.82
N PHE A 117 3.22 -13.32 -4.45
CA PHE A 117 3.89 -14.49 -3.91
C PHE A 117 4.58 -14.20 -2.57
N GLU A 118 5.33 -13.10 -2.48
CA GLU A 118 5.99 -12.70 -1.23
C GLU A 118 4.96 -12.40 -0.13
N ALA A 119 3.87 -11.72 -0.46
CA ALA A 119 2.79 -11.45 0.50
C ALA A 119 2.14 -12.75 1.00
N ALA A 120 1.96 -13.75 0.13
CA ALA A 120 1.49 -15.08 0.52
C ALA A 120 2.46 -15.75 1.50
N VAL A 121 3.76 -15.76 1.20
CA VAL A 121 4.78 -16.37 2.06
C VAL A 121 4.86 -15.68 3.42
N GLN A 122 4.79 -14.35 3.47
CA GLN A 122 4.86 -13.59 4.72
C GLN A 122 3.60 -13.70 5.58
N ASN A 123 2.49 -14.23 5.04
CA ASN A 123 1.20 -14.28 5.72
C ASN A 123 0.57 -15.68 5.75
N CYS A 124 1.31 -16.72 5.36
CA CYS A 124 0.77 -18.09 5.31
C CYS A 124 0.53 -18.69 6.70
N ASP A 125 1.19 -18.17 7.73
CA ASP A 125 1.02 -18.57 9.14
C ASP A 125 0.19 -17.57 9.96
N ASN A 126 -0.25 -16.46 9.34
CA ASN A 126 -1.04 -15.43 10.00
C ASN A 126 -2.52 -15.85 10.04
N GLU A 127 -3.05 -16.06 11.26
CA GLU A 127 -4.44 -16.51 11.50
C GLU A 127 -5.50 -15.61 10.82
N PHE A 128 -5.23 -14.32 10.66
CA PHE A 128 -6.15 -13.37 10.04
C PHE A 128 -6.01 -13.27 8.52
N ALA A 129 -4.91 -13.77 7.96
CA ALA A 129 -4.60 -13.70 6.53
C ALA A 129 -4.65 -15.06 5.83
N TYR A 130 -4.56 -16.17 6.58
CA TYR A 130 -4.54 -17.54 6.07
C TYR A 130 -5.66 -17.79 5.05
N GLU A 131 -6.91 -17.43 5.39
CA GLU A 131 -8.07 -17.64 4.51
C GLU A 131 -8.00 -16.82 3.20
N ARG A 132 -7.26 -15.71 3.18
CA ARG A 132 -7.04 -14.92 1.94
C ARG A 132 -5.92 -15.53 1.11
N VAL A 133 -4.88 -16.04 1.76
CA VAL A 133 -3.75 -16.71 1.11
C VAL A 133 -4.23 -18.03 0.49
N GLU A 134 -4.97 -18.85 1.23
CA GLU A 134 -5.54 -20.13 0.77
C GLU A 134 -6.41 -19.92 -0.47
N ARG A 135 -7.39 -19.01 -0.43
CA ARG A 135 -8.20 -18.66 -1.62
C ARG A 135 -7.38 -18.20 -2.82
N TRP A 136 -6.27 -17.50 -2.59
CA TRP A 136 -5.40 -17.05 -3.66
C TRP A 136 -4.61 -18.22 -4.27
N VAL A 137 -4.16 -19.18 -3.44
CA VAL A 137 -3.52 -20.43 -3.89
C VAL A 137 -4.51 -21.30 -4.67
N ASP A 138 -5.73 -21.51 -4.15
CA ASP A 138 -6.77 -22.31 -4.80
C ASP A 138 -7.11 -21.76 -6.19
N ALA A 139 -7.18 -20.43 -6.33
CA ALA A 139 -7.40 -19.78 -7.62
C ALA A 139 -6.28 -20.08 -8.64
N MET A 140 -5.06 -20.34 -8.20
CA MET A 140 -3.95 -20.73 -9.08
C MET A 140 -3.96 -22.23 -9.39
N GLU A 141 -4.19 -23.07 -8.39
CA GLU A 141 -4.12 -24.53 -8.53
C GLU A 141 -5.36 -25.13 -9.20
N GLU A 142 -6.56 -24.66 -8.86
CA GLU A 142 -7.83 -25.20 -9.33
C GLU A 142 -8.33 -24.50 -10.60
N ASP A 143 -8.31 -23.17 -10.64
CA ASP A 143 -8.81 -22.38 -11.77
C ASP A 143 -7.74 -22.10 -12.84
N GLY A 144 -6.46 -22.42 -12.57
CA GLY A 144 -5.33 -22.16 -13.48
C GLY A 144 -5.07 -20.68 -13.74
N LYS A 145 -5.48 -19.78 -12.85
CA LYS A 145 -5.28 -18.33 -13.01
C LYS A 145 -3.83 -17.96 -12.75
N ALA A 146 -3.30 -16.98 -13.50
CA ALA A 146 -2.06 -16.34 -13.10
C ALA A 146 -2.31 -15.40 -11.92
N PRO A 147 -1.30 -15.11 -11.06
CA PRO A 147 -1.43 -14.11 -9.99
C PRO A 147 -2.03 -12.79 -10.46
N GLY A 148 -1.67 -12.37 -11.67
CA GLY A 148 -2.17 -11.13 -12.25
C GLY A 148 -3.59 -11.11 -12.74
N ASP A 149 -4.24 -12.26 -12.84
CA ASP A 149 -5.66 -12.37 -13.19
C ASP A 149 -6.55 -12.28 -11.94
N ILE A 150 -5.97 -12.28 -10.73
CA ILE A 150 -6.69 -12.26 -9.46
C ILE A 150 -6.78 -10.82 -8.96
N SER A 151 -7.98 -10.25 -9.00
CA SER A 151 -8.26 -8.88 -8.55
C SER A 151 -9.16 -8.84 -7.30
N PRO A 152 -8.92 -7.91 -6.34
CA PRO A 152 -7.68 -7.15 -6.18
C PRO A 152 -6.50 -8.07 -5.85
N ARG A 153 -5.28 -7.58 -6.07
CA ARG A 153 -4.04 -8.35 -5.88
C ARG A 153 -3.90 -8.79 -4.42
N LEU A 154 -3.23 -9.89 -4.16
CA LEU A 154 -3.09 -10.41 -2.81
C LEU A 154 -2.32 -9.44 -1.91
N HIS A 155 -1.19 -8.90 -2.40
CA HIS A 155 -0.40 -7.93 -1.63
C HIS A 155 -1.20 -6.67 -1.30
N GLU A 156 -2.12 -6.24 -2.18
CA GLU A 156 -3.04 -5.12 -1.93
C GLU A 156 -4.10 -5.44 -0.87
N LYS A 157 -4.55 -6.70 -0.79
CA LYS A 157 -5.55 -7.14 0.21
C LYS A 157 -4.99 -7.31 1.61
N LEU A 158 -3.67 -7.46 1.74
CA LEU A 158 -2.99 -7.78 2.99
C LEU A 158 -2.36 -6.57 3.68
N PHE A 159 -2.35 -5.39 3.05
CA PHE A 159 -1.98 -4.15 3.73
C PHE A 159 -2.89 -3.89 4.94
N SER A 160 -2.31 -3.34 6.01
CA SER A 160 -3.03 -2.97 7.23
C SER A 160 -4.02 -1.83 6.96
N ASP A 161 -5.13 -1.81 7.71
CA ASP A 161 -6.13 -0.72 7.67
C ASP A 161 -5.58 0.58 8.31
#